data_AF-A0A136KKF5-F1
#
_entry.id   AF-A0A136KKF5-F1
#
_cell.length_a   1.000
_cell.length_b   1.000
_cell.length_c   1.000
_cell.angle_alpha   90.00
_cell.angle_beta   90.00
_cell.angle_gamma   90.00
#
_symmetry.space_group_name_H-M   'P 1'
#
loop_
_entity.id
_entity.type
_entity.pdbx_description
1 polymer ?
#
loop_
_entity_poly.entity_id
_entity_poly.type
_entity_poly.pdbx_seq_one_letter_code
_entity_poly.pdbx_strand_id
1 'polypeptide(L)'
;MAQSANGLICDKNGKEDFLSKENWQIFVDKAKEIGCLIWGRTTYEAVSSWGSGYLKQLIGVRKIILSRSKKLFLPMGFEQAMSVSEAVYNL
;
A
#
# COMPACT_ATOMS: atom_id res chain seq x y z
N MET A 1 -6.13 10.09 1.90
CA MET A 1 -5.54 10.18 0.55
C MET A 1 -4.76 11.48 0.49
N ALA A 2 -3.49 11.44 0.12
CA ALA A 2 -2.70 12.63 -0.19
C ALA A 2 -2.68 12.83 -1.71
N GLN A 3 -2.78 14.07 -2.17
CA GLN A 3 -2.78 14.42 -3.60
C GLN A 3 -2.17 15.80 -3.79
N SER A 4 -1.66 16.07 -4.99
CA SER A 4 -1.25 17.40 -5.40
C SER A 4 -2.45 18.37 -5.48
N ALA A 5 -2.19 19.67 -5.58
CA ALA A 5 -3.23 20.70 -5.70
C ALA A 5 -4.13 20.52 -6.95
N ASN A 6 -3.60 19.92 -8.02
CA ASN A 6 -4.35 19.59 -9.23
C ASN A 6 -4.98 18.18 -9.20
N GLY A 7 -5.00 17.52 -8.05
CA GLY A 7 -5.70 16.24 -7.84
C GLY A 7 -4.96 14.99 -8.32
N LEU A 8 -3.67 15.10 -8.64
CA LEU A 8 -2.85 13.95 -9.02
C LEU A 8 -2.30 13.26 -7.78
N ILE A 9 -2.37 11.94 -7.78
CA ILE A 9 -1.83 11.10 -6.69
C ILE A 9 -0.43 10.55 -7.02
N CYS A 10 -0.01 10.58 -8.28
CA CYS A 10 1.34 10.23 -8.72
C CYS A 10 1.60 10.80 -10.12
N ASP A 11 2.86 10.78 -10.55
CA ASP A 11 3.22 11.08 -11.94
C ASP A 11 2.92 9.89 -12.89
N LYS A 12 3.17 10.07 -14.18
CA LYS A 12 2.97 9.02 -15.21
C LYS A 12 3.84 7.76 -15.02
N ASN A 13 4.87 7.84 -14.18
CA ASN A 13 5.76 6.72 -13.86
C ASN A 13 5.39 6.07 -12.51
N GLY A 14 4.32 6.53 -11.85
CA GLY A 14 3.89 6.03 -10.54
C GLY A 14 4.68 6.59 -9.35
N LYS A 15 5.40 7.70 -9.54
CA LYS A 15 6.19 8.34 -8.48
C LYS A 15 5.35 9.39 -7.73
N GLU A 16 5.45 9.36 -6.40
CA GLU A 16 4.78 10.31 -5.50
C GLU A 16 5.81 11.33 -4.98
N ASP A 17 6.10 12.36 -5.76
CA ASP A 17 7.11 13.39 -5.41
C ASP A 17 6.68 14.36 -4.30
N PHE A 18 5.44 14.25 -3.83
CA PHE A 18 4.84 15.16 -2.86
C PHE A 18 4.56 14.52 -1.49
N LEU A 19 4.80 13.21 -1.33
CA LEU A 19 4.52 12.53 -0.07
C LEU A 19 5.59 12.86 0.98
N SER A 20 5.26 13.74 1.91
CA SER A 20 6.15 14.07 3.04
C SER A 20 6.21 12.92 4.06
N LYS A 21 7.25 12.95 4.91
CA LYS A 21 7.42 11.97 6.00
C LYS A 21 6.26 12.02 6.99
N GLU A 22 5.73 13.22 7.24
CA GLU A 22 4.61 13.46 8.15
C GLU A 22 3.32 12.84 7.60
N ASN A 23 3.05 13.01 6.30
CA ASN A 23 1.90 12.38 5.64
C ASN A 23 1.99 10.86 5.68
N TRP A 24 3.19 10.30 5.49
CA TRP A 24 3.42 8.87 5.65
C TRP A 24 3.16 8.39 7.08
N GLN A 25 3.64 9.13 8.09
CA GLN A 25 3.43 8.76 9.49
C GLN A 25 1.94 8.75 9.85
N ILE A 26 1.19 9.77 9.41
CA ILE A 26 -0.27 9.82 9.60
C ILE A 26 -0.95 8.60 8.96
N PHE A 27 -0.51 8.20 7.76
CA PHE A 27 -1.01 6.98 7.11
C PHE A 27 -0.70 5.72 7.94
N VAL A 28 0.53 5.58 8.46
CA VAL A 28 0.92 4.43 9.30
C VAL A 28 0.06 4.34 10.56
N ASP A 29 -0.16 5.48 11.24
CA ASP A 29 -0.95 5.52 12.47
C ASP A 29 -2.40 5.08 12.20
N LYS A 30 -2.99 5.56 11.11
CA LYS A 30 -4.33 5.14 10.68
C LYS A 30 -4.39 3.69 10.25
N ALA A 31 -3.37 3.20 9.54
CA ALA A 31 -3.29 1.80 9.14
C ALA A 31 -3.22 0.85 10.35
N LYS A 32 -2.51 1.26 11.41
CA LYS A 32 -2.45 0.52 12.68
C LYS A 32 -3.76 0.56 13.46
N GLU A 33 -4.42 1.72 13.49
CA GLU A 33 -5.73 1.88 14.12
C GLU A 33 -6.79 0.99 13.46
N ILE A 34 -6.81 0.94 12.12
CA ILE A 34 -7.77 0.14 11.35
C ILE A 34 -7.38 -1.34 11.30
N GLY A 35 -6.08 -1.65 11.32
CA GLY A 35 -5.55 -3.01 11.35
C GLY A 35 -5.47 -3.71 9.98
N CYS A 36 -5.97 -3.09 8.91
CA CYS A 36 -5.88 -3.64 7.55
C CYS A 36 -5.60 -2.56 6.50
N LEU A 37 -4.79 -2.90 5.50
CA LEU A 37 -4.57 -2.10 4.29
C LEU A 37 -4.71 -2.96 3.03
N ILE A 38 -5.32 -2.37 2.01
CA ILE A 38 -5.44 -2.97 0.67
C ILE A 38 -4.73 -2.06 -0.32
N TRP A 39 -3.80 -2.62 -1.09
CA TRP A 39 -3.06 -1.90 -2.12
C TRP A 39 -3.15 -2.59 -3.47
N GLY A 40 -3.05 -1.81 -4.55
CA GLY A 40 -2.71 -2.36 -5.85
C GLY A 40 -1.28 -2.86 -5.89
N ARG A 41 -0.98 -3.83 -6.77
CA ARG A 41 0.38 -4.34 -6.99
C ARG A 41 1.42 -3.23 -7.20
N THR A 42 1.11 -2.25 -8.05
CA THR A 42 2.05 -1.16 -8.40
C THR A 42 2.34 -0.24 -7.20
N THR A 43 1.36 0.04 -6.34
CA THR A 43 1.57 0.78 -5.10
C THR A 43 2.48 0.00 -4.15
N TYR A 44 2.26 -1.30 -4.00
CA TYR A 44 3.13 -2.15 -3.20
C TYR A 44 4.57 -2.16 -3.73
N GLU A 45 4.75 -2.29 -5.05
CA GLU A 45 6.07 -2.26 -5.70
C GLU A 45 6.77 -0.90 -5.48
N ALA A 46 6.03 0.21 -5.62
CA ALA A 46 6.54 1.56 -5.36
C ALA A 46 7.01 1.72 -3.91
N VAL A 47 6.17 1.40 -2.92
CA VAL A 47 6.53 1.51 -1.49
C VAL A 47 7.69 0.58 -1.13
N SER A 48 7.73 -0.62 -1.71
CA SER A 48 8.85 -1.56 -1.50
C SER A 48 10.18 -1.00 -1.99
N SER A 49 10.16 -0.19 -3.06
CA SER A 49 11.35 0.47 -3.62
C SER A 49 11.88 1.63 -2.76
N TRP A 50 11.05 2.21 -1.87
CA TRP A 50 11.47 3.31 -0.98
C TRP A 50 12.39 2.85 0.16
N GLY A 51 12.55 1.53 0.32
CA GLY A 51 13.41 0.90 1.32
C GLY A 51 12.62 0.19 2.41
N SER A 52 13.22 -0.86 2.97
CA SER A 52 12.56 -1.76 3.94
C SER A 52 12.02 -1.07 5.21
N GLY A 53 12.53 0.12 5.55
CA GLY A 53 12.10 0.89 6.71
C GLY A 53 10.62 1.30 6.67
N TYR A 54 10.06 1.56 5.48
CA TYR A 54 8.65 1.93 5.33
C TYR A 54 7.72 0.75 5.64
N LEU A 55 7.99 -0.43 5.06
CA LEU A 55 7.17 -1.62 5.30
C LEU A 55 7.28 -2.12 6.75
N LYS A 56 8.44 -1.96 7.40
CA LYS A 56 8.64 -2.29 8.82
C LYS A 56 7.74 -1.48 9.75
N GLN A 57 7.40 -0.24 9.40
CA GLN A 57 6.50 0.58 10.21
C GLN A 57 5.07 0.03 10.23
N LEU A 58 4.70 -0.79 9.24
CA LEU A 58 3.38 -1.41 9.10
C LEU A 58 3.32 -2.84 9.69
N ILE A 59 4.30 -3.26 10.49
CA ILE A 59 4.22 -4.55 11.22
C ILE A 59 2.96 -4.56 12.10
N GLY A 60 2.27 -5.70 12.15
CA GLY A 60 0.99 -5.87 12.86
C GLY A 60 -0.25 -5.45 12.06
N VAL A 61 -0.08 -4.71 10.96
CA VAL A 61 -1.18 -4.41 10.04
C VAL A 61 -1.32 -5.52 9.01
N ARG A 62 -2.53 -6.02 8.78
CA ARG A 62 -2.84 -6.98 7.70
C ARG A 62 -2.71 -6.28 6.35
N LYS A 63 -2.03 -6.91 5.38
CA LYS A 63 -1.70 -6.28 4.08
C LYS A 63 -2.19 -7.17 2.96
N ILE A 64 -3.13 -6.65 2.16
CA ILE A 64 -3.69 -7.36 1.01
C ILE A 64 -3.27 -6.65 -0.28
N ILE A 65 -2.66 -7.39 -1.19
CA ILE A 65 -2.22 -6.89 -2.49
C ILE A 65 -3.19 -7.37 -3.57
N LEU A 66 -3.85 -6.42 -4.21
CA LEU A 66 -4.71 -6.64 -5.35
C LEU A 66 -3.87 -6.90 -6.59
N SER A 67 -3.91 -8.13 -7.08
CA SER A 67 -3.27 -8.50 -8.34
C SER A 67 -3.93 -9.71 -8.96
N ARG A 68 -4.16 -9.64 -10.27
CA ARG A 68 -4.63 -10.80 -11.07
C ARG A 68 -3.49 -11.72 -11.50
N SER A 69 -2.23 -11.38 -11.19
CA SER A 69 -1.07 -12.18 -11.58
C SER A 69 -1.00 -13.44 -10.72
N LYS A 70 -1.04 -14.62 -11.34
CA LYS A 70 -0.87 -15.91 -10.64
C LYS A 70 0.55 -16.16 -10.13
N LYS A 71 1.52 -15.31 -10.50
CA LYS A 71 2.94 -15.47 -10.18
C LYS A 71 3.47 -14.33 -9.29
N LEU A 72 2.62 -13.75 -8.45
CA LEU A 72 3.05 -12.71 -7.52
C LEU A 72 3.66 -13.39 -6.28
N PHE A 73 4.98 -13.25 -6.11
CA PHE A 73 5.65 -13.69 -4.90
C PHE A 73 5.58 -12.58 -3.85
N LEU A 74 4.86 -12.82 -2.77
CA LEU A 74 4.73 -11.91 -1.65
C LEU A 74 5.52 -12.44 -0.45
N PRO A 75 6.25 -11.57 0.28
CA PRO A 75 6.92 -12.00 1.50
C PRO A 75 5.90 -12.32 2.59
N MET A 76 6.35 -12.99 3.64
CA MET A 76 5.51 -13.33 4.80
C MET A 76 4.84 -12.08 5.38
N GLY A 77 3.55 -12.19 5.69
CA GLY A 77 2.74 -11.08 6.21
C GLY A 77 2.03 -10.23 5.15
N PHE A 78 2.08 -10.66 3.88
CA PHE A 78 1.29 -10.10 2.79
C PHE A 78 0.40 -11.19 2.18
N GLU A 79 -0.84 -10.82 1.88
CA GLU A 79 -1.84 -11.65 1.24
C GLU A 79 -2.10 -11.15 -0.18
N GLN A 80 -2.51 -12.03 -1.09
CA GLN A 80 -2.96 -11.64 -2.42
C GLN A 80 -4.47 -11.79 -2.51
N ALA A 81 -5.13 -10.84 -3.18
CA ALA A 81 -6.51 -10.99 -3.64
C ALA A 81 -6.60 -10.66 -5.14
N MET A 82 -7.45 -11.39 -5.87
CA MET A 82 -7.62 -11.24 -7.32
C MET A 82 -8.63 -10.14 -7.68
N SER A 83 -9.43 -9.70 -6.71
CA SER A 83 -10.43 -8.64 -6.87
C SER A 83 -10.66 -7.87 -5.57
N VAL A 84 -11.23 -6.66 -5.68
CA VAL A 84 -11.64 -5.87 -4.52
C VAL A 84 -12.71 -6.61 -3.71
N SER A 85 -13.68 -7.24 -4.38
CA SER A 85 -14.74 -8.00 -3.71
C SER A 85 -14.17 -9.15 -2.88
N GLU A 86 -13.21 -9.89 -3.42
CA GLU A 86 -12.51 -10.95 -2.68
C GLU A 86 -11.72 -10.38 -1.49
N ALA A 87 -11.02 -9.27 -1.67
CA ALA A 87 -10.27 -8.65 -0.59
C ALA A 87 -11.18 -8.21 0.56
N VAL A 88 -12.34 -7.64 0.25
CA VAL A 88 -13.30 -7.12 1.25
C VAL A 88 -14.13 -8.22 1.90
N TYR A 89 -14.48 -9.30 1.18
CA TYR A 89 -15.24 -10.43 1.76
C TYR A 89 -14.48 -11.14 2.89
N ASN A 90 -13.15 -11.08 2.85
CA ASN A 90 -12.28 -11.74 3.83
C ASN A 90 -11.81 -10.80 4.95
N LEU A 91 -12.34 -9.58 5.07
CA LEU A 91 -12.08 -8.64 6.17
C LEU A 91 -12.97 -8.93 7.38
#